data_AF-A0A7J6E344-F1
#
_entry.id   AF-A0A7J6E344-F1
#
_cell.length_a   1.000
_cell.length_b   1.000
_cell.length_c   1.000
_cell.angle_alpha   90.00
_cell.angle_beta   90.00
_cell.angle_gamma   90.00
#
_symmetry.space_group_name_H-M   'P 1'
#
loop_
_entity.id
_entity.type
_entity.pdbx_description
1 polymer ?
#
loop_
_entity_poly.entity_id
_entity_poly.type
_entity_poly.pdbx_seq_one_letter_code
_entity_poly.pdbx_strand_id
1 'polypeptide(L)'
;MEISIVTKNKEGEREESIDEILAKLEKLKDPGSGSLWLKSLIFSIVKRNNDNNDLLSFSTSPHNLVRALELSLPDETKPRIMSAHSPYPSLPPSIMSSNCKIIYICRNPLDLFVSHWHFIHKLFGDNTELSHLEECFDMFCKGIHTFGPFWDHILGFWKASLEMPHKILFLKYEELKKDNVFFIRKIADFLRFPFSTEEENRGIPKQIEQLCSVENMKKLDVTKNGKHHSGFPNSAFIRKGEVGDWVNYLTPEMAERGKKLIKEKFAQSDCHNHRLFPLS
;
A
#
# COMPACT_ATOMS: atom_id res chain seq x y z
N MET A 1 6.35 -0.56 -1.84
CA MET A 1 5.36 0.50 -2.14
C MET A 1 4.06 -0.16 -2.54
N GLU A 2 2.92 0.50 -2.41
CA GLU A 2 1.65 -0.12 -2.80
C GLU A 2 0.66 0.89 -3.37
N ILE A 3 -0.10 0.38 -4.33
CA ILE A 3 -1.29 0.94 -4.91
C ILE A 3 -2.46 0.04 -4.53
N SER A 4 -3.49 0.59 -3.91
CA SER A 4 -4.79 -0.08 -3.79
C SER A 4 -5.71 0.44 -4.90
N ILE A 5 -6.17 -0.45 -5.77
CA ILE A 5 -7.04 -0.14 -6.92
C ILE A 5 -8.45 -0.59 -6.55
N VAL A 6 -9.39 0.33 -6.48
CA VAL A 6 -10.80 0.02 -6.22
C VAL A 6 -11.57 0.21 -7.51
N THR A 7 -12.03 -0.90 -8.09
CA THR A 7 -12.89 -0.88 -9.27
C THR A 7 -14.35 -0.90 -8.84
N LYS A 8 -15.17 -0.04 -9.46
CA LYS A 8 -16.62 -0.09 -9.32
C LYS A 8 -17.16 -0.70 -10.60
N ASN A 9 -17.98 -1.75 -10.51
CA ASN A 9 -18.72 -2.23 -11.68
C ASN A 9 -19.74 -1.17 -12.09
N LYS A 10 -19.80 -0.88 -13.39
CA LYS A 10 -21.05 -0.62 -14.10
C LYS A 10 -20.94 -1.17 -15.53
N GLU A 11 -22.05 -1.76 -15.97
CA GLU A 11 -22.22 -2.55 -17.18
C GLU A 11 -21.82 -1.80 -18.46
N GLY A 12 -21.13 -2.52 -19.36
CA GLY A 12 -21.24 -2.33 -20.80
C GLY A 12 -20.19 -1.44 -21.48
N GLU A 13 -18.91 -1.83 -21.49
CA GLU A 13 -17.96 -1.41 -22.53
C GLU A 13 -17.02 -2.58 -22.91
N ARG A 14 -16.68 -2.70 -24.20
CA ARG A 14 -15.95 -3.86 -24.77
C ARG A 14 -14.46 -3.79 -24.47
N GLU A 15 -13.90 -4.93 -24.02
CA GLU A 15 -12.48 -5.13 -23.69
C GLU A 15 -11.69 -5.79 -24.84
N GLU A 16 -10.42 -5.41 -24.93
CA GLU A 16 -9.37 -6.07 -25.72
C GLU A 16 -8.80 -7.27 -24.94
N SER A 17 -8.34 -8.32 -25.63
CA SER A 17 -8.04 -9.62 -25.01
C SER A 17 -6.94 -9.53 -23.94
N ILE A 18 -7.35 -9.79 -22.70
CA ILE A 18 -6.54 -9.84 -21.48
C ILE A 18 -5.34 -10.80 -21.61
N ASP A 19 -5.41 -11.79 -22.50
CA ASP A 19 -4.38 -12.82 -22.70
C ASP A 19 -3.02 -12.26 -23.15
N GLU A 20 -3.00 -11.14 -23.91
CA GLU A 20 -1.74 -10.50 -24.34
C GLU A 20 -1.05 -9.71 -23.22
N ILE A 21 -1.81 -9.28 -22.20
CA ILE A 21 -1.30 -8.57 -21.03
C ILE A 21 -0.57 -9.54 -20.09
N LEU A 22 -1.02 -10.80 -20.05
CA LEU A 22 -0.52 -11.86 -19.15
C LEU A 22 0.92 -12.29 -19.45
N ALA A 23 1.35 -12.26 -20.71
CA ALA A 23 2.68 -12.71 -21.11
C ALA A 23 3.83 -11.85 -20.55
N LYS A 24 3.54 -10.66 -19.98
CA LYS A 24 4.56 -9.68 -19.59
C LYS A 24 4.83 -9.57 -18.08
N LEU A 25 3.98 -10.13 -17.20
CA LEU A 25 3.98 -9.77 -15.76
C LEU A 25 4.41 -10.88 -14.78
N GLU A 26 4.91 -12.01 -15.26
CA GLU A 26 4.97 -13.27 -14.50
C GLU A 26 6.03 -13.41 -13.37
N LYS A 27 6.75 -12.36 -12.95
CA LYS A 27 7.93 -12.54 -12.05
C LYS A 27 8.16 -11.53 -10.93
N LEU A 28 7.15 -10.91 -10.30
CA LEU A 28 7.44 -9.94 -9.21
C LEU A 28 6.51 -10.06 -7.99
N LYS A 29 7.09 -10.24 -6.80
CA LYS A 29 6.41 -10.32 -5.50
C LYS A 29 7.13 -9.42 -4.48
N ASP A 30 6.48 -8.38 -3.95
CA ASP A 30 6.98 -7.63 -2.79
C ASP A 30 5.88 -6.79 -2.11
N PRO A 31 5.63 -6.93 -0.79
CA PRO A 31 4.74 -6.10 0.01
C PRO A 31 5.49 -5.42 1.18
N GLY A 32 6.23 -4.33 0.94
CA GLY A 32 7.04 -3.65 1.98
C GLY A 32 6.48 -2.37 2.64
N SER A 33 5.36 -1.77 2.21
CA SER A 33 5.03 -0.35 2.50
C SER A 33 3.81 -0.06 3.38
N GLY A 34 3.37 -1.00 4.22
CA GLY A 34 2.14 -0.83 5.01
C GLY A 34 0.88 -1.27 4.28
N SER A 35 1.05 -2.18 3.33
CA SER A 35 0.00 -2.61 2.41
C SER A 35 -1.19 -3.25 3.09
N LEU A 36 -0.91 -4.14 4.04
CA LEU A 36 -1.94 -4.76 4.85
C LEU A 36 -2.85 -3.73 5.53
N TRP A 37 -2.29 -2.63 6.01
CA TRP A 37 -3.05 -1.63 6.75
C TRP A 37 -4.02 -0.86 5.86
N LEU A 38 -3.55 -0.41 4.69
CA LEU A 38 -4.42 0.27 3.72
C LEU A 38 -5.51 -0.67 3.19
N LYS A 39 -5.17 -1.93 2.89
CA LYS A 39 -6.14 -2.97 2.51
C LYS A 39 -7.22 -3.15 3.56
N SER A 40 -6.83 -3.27 4.84
CA SER A 40 -7.76 -3.38 5.96
C SER A 40 -8.72 -2.20 6.02
N LEU A 41 -8.19 -0.97 5.97
CA LEU A 41 -9.00 0.25 6.02
C LEU A 41 -9.99 0.31 4.86
N ILE A 42 -9.53 0.13 3.62
CA ILE A 42 -10.39 0.18 2.42
C ILE A 42 -11.45 -0.91 2.48
N PHE A 43 -11.07 -2.13 2.86
CA PHE A 43 -12.02 -3.24 2.97
C PHE A 43 -13.10 -2.95 4.03
N SER A 44 -12.71 -2.50 5.22
CA SER A 44 -13.65 -2.12 6.28
C SER A 44 -14.57 -0.97 5.86
N ILE A 45 -14.04 0.05 5.18
CA ILE A 45 -14.80 1.17 4.63
C ILE A 45 -15.84 0.67 3.63
N VAL A 46 -15.46 -0.16 2.65
CA VAL A 46 -16.39 -0.61 1.60
C VAL A 46 -17.42 -1.60 2.15
N LYS A 47 -17.02 -2.51 3.05
CA LYS A 47 -17.91 -3.57 3.55
C LYS A 47 -18.93 -3.11 4.58
N ARG A 48 -18.63 -2.07 5.38
CA ARG A 48 -19.60 -1.54 6.36
C ARG A 48 -20.92 -1.11 5.71
N ASN A 49 -20.88 -0.73 4.42
CA ASN A 49 -22.01 -0.22 3.67
C ASN A 49 -22.90 -1.35 3.10
N ASN A 50 -22.52 -2.62 3.25
CA ASN A 50 -23.34 -3.75 2.82
C ASN A 50 -23.95 -4.41 4.07
N ASP A 51 -25.11 -3.91 4.52
CA ASP A 51 -26.12 -4.29 5.57
C ASP A 51 -26.00 -5.54 6.46
N ASN A 52 -25.02 -6.42 6.28
CA ASN A 52 -24.71 -7.49 7.21
C ASN A 52 -23.90 -6.91 8.38
N ASN A 53 -24.55 -6.80 9.53
CA ASN A 53 -24.02 -6.45 10.85
C ASN A 53 -22.83 -7.31 11.35
N ASP A 54 -22.29 -8.19 10.52
CA ASP A 54 -21.02 -8.85 10.76
C ASP A 54 -19.89 -7.86 10.43
N LEU A 55 -19.91 -6.73 11.15
CA LEU A 55 -18.84 -5.78 11.17
C LEU A 55 -17.60 -6.56 11.60
N LEU A 56 -16.71 -6.76 10.62
CA LEU A 56 -15.29 -6.66 10.87
C LEU A 56 -14.65 -7.85 11.61
N SER A 57 -15.23 -9.05 11.51
CA SER A 57 -14.45 -10.26 11.79
C SER A 57 -13.43 -10.45 10.68
N PHE A 58 -12.17 -10.08 10.92
CA PHE A 58 -11.04 -10.55 10.11
C PHE A 58 -10.84 -12.05 10.34
N SER A 59 -11.85 -12.87 10.03
CA SER A 59 -11.76 -14.33 9.92
C SER A 59 -10.89 -14.74 8.72
N THR A 60 -10.60 -13.78 7.84
CA THR A 60 -9.68 -13.91 6.69
C THR A 60 -8.70 -12.74 6.68
N SER A 61 -7.43 -13.01 6.34
CA SER A 61 -6.39 -11.98 6.21
C SER A 61 -6.75 -10.93 5.14
N PRO A 62 -6.55 -9.63 5.39
CA PRO A 62 -6.75 -8.56 4.41
C PRO A 62 -6.00 -8.76 3.08
N HIS A 63 -4.84 -9.44 3.08
CA HIS A 63 -4.14 -9.79 1.83
C HIS A 63 -4.91 -10.80 0.97
N ASN A 64 -5.73 -11.66 1.59
CA ASN A 64 -6.57 -12.62 0.88
C ASN A 64 -7.90 -11.98 0.45
N LEU A 65 -8.35 -10.95 1.16
CA LEU A 65 -9.56 -10.18 0.85
C LEU A 65 -9.33 -9.18 -0.30
N VAL A 66 -8.13 -8.61 -0.38
CA VAL A 66 -7.70 -7.67 -1.43
C VAL A 66 -6.50 -8.28 -2.15
N ARG A 67 -6.77 -9.03 -3.22
CA ARG A 67 -5.74 -9.75 -3.99
C ARG A 67 -4.90 -8.77 -4.81
N ALA A 68 -3.63 -9.11 -5.00
CA ALA A 68 -2.75 -8.38 -5.90
C ALA A 68 -3.05 -8.77 -7.35
N LEU A 69 -3.08 -7.80 -8.24
CA LEU A 69 -3.29 -7.98 -9.68
C LEU A 69 -2.21 -8.89 -10.28
N GLU A 70 -1.00 -8.81 -9.72
CA GLU A 70 0.15 -9.63 -10.10
C GLU A 70 0.02 -11.11 -9.69
N LEU A 71 -0.98 -11.46 -8.87
CA LEU A 71 -1.08 -12.77 -8.21
C LEU A 71 -2.38 -13.54 -8.49
N SER A 72 -3.32 -12.95 -9.23
CA SER A 72 -4.57 -13.61 -9.59
C SER A 72 -5.26 -12.92 -10.74
N LEU A 73 -5.79 -13.72 -11.66
CA LEU A 73 -6.88 -13.28 -12.52
C LEU A 73 -8.07 -12.92 -11.63
N PRO A 74 -8.68 -11.75 -11.84
CA PRO A 74 -9.81 -11.38 -11.04
C PRO A 74 -11.06 -12.11 -11.59
N ASP A 75 -11.94 -12.60 -10.71
CA ASP A 75 -13.24 -13.18 -11.08
C ASP A 75 -14.21 -12.06 -11.48
N GLU A 76 -14.75 -12.11 -12.71
CA GLU A 76 -15.55 -11.04 -13.34
C GLU A 76 -16.86 -10.71 -12.63
N THR A 77 -17.31 -11.57 -11.72
CA THR A 77 -18.67 -11.54 -11.22
C THR A 77 -18.93 -10.59 -10.04
N LYS A 78 -17.92 -9.91 -9.47
CA LYS A 78 -18.10 -9.08 -8.24
C LYS A 78 -17.31 -7.75 -8.26
N PRO A 79 -17.78 -6.68 -7.57
CA PRO A 79 -17.02 -5.44 -7.41
C PRO A 79 -15.72 -5.68 -6.64
N ARG A 80 -14.58 -5.17 -7.13
CA ARG A 80 -13.23 -5.63 -6.71
C ARG A 80 -12.44 -4.51 -6.06
N ILE A 81 -12.08 -4.74 -4.80
CA ILE A 81 -10.94 -4.08 -4.18
C ILE A 81 -9.72 -4.93 -4.57
N MET A 82 -8.81 -4.35 -5.31
CA MET A 82 -7.57 -4.98 -5.78
C MET A 82 -6.37 -4.18 -5.27
N SER A 83 -5.19 -4.79 -5.35
CA SER A 83 -3.92 -4.13 -5.07
C SER A 83 -2.97 -4.34 -6.23
N ALA A 84 -1.99 -3.45 -6.36
CA ALA A 84 -0.89 -3.56 -7.29
C ALA A 84 0.38 -2.96 -6.67
N HIS A 85 1.52 -3.46 -7.12
CA HIS A 85 2.84 -2.94 -6.77
C HIS A 85 3.56 -2.37 -8.00
N SER A 86 2.96 -2.49 -9.18
CA SER A 86 3.49 -1.99 -10.45
C SER A 86 3.53 -0.46 -10.50
N PRO A 87 4.61 0.17 -10.99
CA PRO A 87 4.69 1.63 -11.10
C PRO A 87 3.59 2.18 -12.03
N TYR A 88 3.22 3.45 -11.88
CA TYR A 88 2.07 4.05 -12.58
C TYR A 88 2.06 3.82 -14.10
N PRO A 89 3.18 4.01 -14.83
CA PRO A 89 3.21 3.78 -16.28
C PRO A 89 3.09 2.32 -16.70
N SER A 90 3.25 1.39 -15.76
CA SER A 90 3.16 -0.06 -15.98
C SER A 90 1.84 -0.65 -15.52
N LEU A 91 0.90 0.18 -15.03
CA LEU A 91 -0.45 -0.27 -14.76
C LEU A 91 -1.13 -0.70 -16.07
N PRO A 92 -1.98 -1.75 -16.06
CA PRO A 92 -2.70 -2.17 -17.26
C PRO A 92 -3.53 -1.03 -17.87
N PRO A 93 -3.58 -0.94 -19.21
CA PRO A 93 -4.37 0.08 -19.91
C PRO A 93 -5.83 0.10 -19.47
N SER A 94 -6.44 -1.06 -19.18
CA SER A 94 -7.82 -1.17 -18.68
C SER A 94 -8.05 -0.44 -17.35
N ILE A 95 -7.05 -0.40 -16.46
CA ILE A 95 -7.11 0.39 -15.22
C ILE A 95 -6.89 1.88 -15.53
N MET A 96 -5.96 2.19 -16.44
CA MET A 96 -5.63 3.57 -16.79
C MET A 96 -6.74 4.28 -17.57
N SER A 97 -7.50 3.58 -18.41
CA SER A 97 -8.61 4.14 -19.20
C SER A 97 -9.95 4.12 -18.48
N SER A 98 -10.18 3.18 -17.55
CA SER A 98 -11.45 3.07 -16.83
C SER A 98 -11.67 4.15 -15.77
N ASN A 99 -12.88 4.21 -15.23
CA ASN A 99 -13.24 5.09 -14.10
C ASN A 99 -12.84 4.55 -12.72
N CYS A 100 -11.95 3.55 -12.67
CA CYS A 100 -11.49 2.95 -11.42
C CYS A 100 -10.77 3.97 -10.54
N LYS A 101 -11.02 3.90 -9.23
CA LYS A 101 -10.37 4.76 -8.24
C LYS A 101 -9.07 4.11 -7.81
N ILE A 102 -8.02 4.90 -7.72
CA ILE A 102 -6.68 4.46 -7.33
C ILE A 102 -6.32 5.19 -6.04
N ILE A 103 -5.92 4.44 -5.01
CA ILE A 103 -5.39 4.99 -3.77
C ILE A 103 -3.93 4.56 -3.68
N TYR A 104 -3.01 5.52 -3.75
CA TYR A 104 -1.59 5.29 -3.59
C TYR A 104 -1.13 5.74 -2.21
N ILE A 105 -0.30 4.94 -1.54
CA ILE A 105 0.32 5.31 -0.27
C ILE A 105 1.84 5.26 -0.38
N CYS A 106 2.48 6.39 -0.09
CA CYS A 106 3.92 6.46 0.10
C CYS A 106 4.30 6.46 1.57
N ARG A 107 5.55 6.13 1.86
CA ARG A 107 6.14 6.15 3.20
C ARG A 107 7.56 6.72 3.10
N ASN A 108 8.07 7.27 4.20
CA ASN A 108 9.45 7.69 4.31
C ASN A 108 10.39 6.58 3.76
N PRO A 109 11.31 6.92 2.84
CA PRO A 109 12.09 5.90 2.12
C PRO A 109 13.01 5.09 3.03
N LEU A 110 13.50 5.68 4.13
CA LEU A 110 14.34 5.01 5.10
C LEU A 110 13.55 4.00 5.94
N ASP A 111 12.36 4.39 6.40
CA ASP A 111 11.44 3.47 7.08
C ASP A 111 10.97 2.35 6.15
N LEU A 112 10.74 2.67 4.88
CA LEU A 112 10.38 1.67 3.88
C LEU A 112 11.51 0.65 3.71
N PHE A 113 12.75 1.12 3.54
CA PHE A 113 13.91 0.25 3.40
C PHE A 113 14.03 -0.72 4.58
N VAL A 114 14.01 -0.21 5.82
CA VAL A 114 14.11 -1.05 7.03
C VAL A 114 12.93 -2.03 7.13
N SER A 115 11.73 -1.60 6.75
CA SER A 115 10.56 -2.47 6.70
C SER A 115 10.73 -3.61 5.68
N HIS A 116 11.24 -3.29 4.48
CA HIS A 116 11.46 -4.26 3.41
C HIS A 116 12.61 -5.23 3.75
N TRP A 117 13.72 -4.72 4.29
CA TRP A 117 14.84 -5.56 4.74
C TRP A 117 14.40 -6.64 5.73
N HIS A 118 13.67 -6.24 6.79
CA HIS A 118 13.09 -7.22 7.73
C HIS A 118 12.09 -8.18 7.10
N PHE A 119 11.29 -7.71 6.15
CA PHE A 119 10.33 -8.56 5.46
C PHE A 119 11.05 -9.66 4.68
N ILE A 120 12.09 -9.33 3.91
CA ILE A 120 12.92 -10.28 3.17
C ILE A 120 13.57 -11.30 4.12
N HIS A 121 14.19 -10.84 5.22
CA HIS A 121 14.77 -11.75 6.22
C HIS A 121 13.74 -12.72 6.82
N LYS A 122 12.53 -12.24 7.08
CA LYS A 122 11.46 -13.09 7.61
C LYS A 122 10.92 -14.09 6.59
N LEU A 123 11.04 -13.81 5.30
CA LEU A 123 10.63 -14.72 4.23
C LEU A 123 11.67 -15.78 3.89
N PHE A 124 12.95 -15.38 3.83
CA PHE A 124 14.01 -16.20 3.24
C PHE A 124 15.10 -16.62 4.26
N GLY A 125 15.02 -16.13 5.50
CA GLY A 125 16.01 -16.38 6.54
C GLY A 125 17.31 -15.61 6.32
N ASP A 126 18.25 -15.80 7.25
CA ASP A 126 19.51 -15.06 7.30
C ASP A 126 20.58 -15.60 6.32
N ASN A 127 20.31 -16.71 5.64
CA ASN A 127 21.25 -17.38 4.72
C ASN A 127 21.23 -16.82 3.29
N THR A 128 20.80 -15.57 3.09
CA THR A 128 20.76 -14.93 1.77
C THR A 128 21.91 -13.93 1.60
N GLU A 129 22.31 -13.67 0.36
CA GLU A 129 23.23 -12.57 0.00
C GLU A 129 22.69 -11.19 0.44
N LEU A 130 21.42 -11.10 0.84
CA LEU A 130 20.75 -9.91 1.36
C LEU A 130 20.88 -9.76 2.88
N SER A 131 21.77 -10.53 3.53
CA SER A 131 21.95 -10.50 4.98
C SER A 131 22.66 -9.25 5.50
N HIS A 132 23.47 -8.59 4.66
CA HIS A 132 24.19 -7.38 5.02
C HIS A 132 23.33 -6.13 4.77
N LEU A 133 22.91 -5.47 5.85
CA LEU A 133 22.07 -4.26 5.80
C LEU A 133 22.69 -3.15 4.93
N GLU A 134 24.00 -2.94 5.02
CA GLU A 134 24.71 -1.88 4.28
C GLU A 134 24.67 -2.11 2.77
N GLU A 135 24.90 -3.35 2.32
CA GLU A 135 24.84 -3.73 0.91
C GLU A 135 23.41 -3.60 0.38
N CYS A 136 22.43 -4.10 1.14
CA CYS A 136 21.01 -3.93 0.83
C CYS A 136 20.63 -2.44 0.71
N PHE A 137 21.15 -1.60 1.60
CA PHE A 137 20.88 -0.17 1.57
C PHE A 137 21.53 0.51 0.36
N ASP A 138 22.74 0.10 -0.01
CA ASP A 138 23.41 0.59 -1.22
C ASP A 138 22.62 0.21 -2.49
N MET A 139 22.15 -1.03 -2.58
CA MET A 139 21.26 -1.49 -3.66
C MET A 139 19.96 -0.68 -3.70
N PHE A 140 19.32 -0.47 -2.54
CA PHE A 140 18.13 0.36 -2.42
C PHE A 140 18.36 1.80 -2.91
N CYS A 141 19.48 2.42 -2.51
CA CYS A 141 19.88 3.75 -2.96
C CYS A 141 20.10 3.83 -4.48
N LYS A 142 20.65 2.78 -5.07
CA LYS A 142 20.82 2.61 -6.52
C LYS A 142 19.51 2.31 -7.26
N GLY A 143 18.41 2.13 -6.54
CA GLY A 143 17.10 1.78 -7.10
C GLY A 143 16.94 0.29 -7.43
N ILE A 144 17.89 -0.55 -7.00
CA ILE A 144 17.92 -1.99 -7.26
C ILE A 144 17.13 -2.70 -6.17
N HIS A 145 15.83 -2.84 -6.38
CA HIS A 145 14.91 -3.65 -5.56
C HIS A 145 13.66 -3.97 -6.37
N THR A 146 12.85 -4.91 -5.88
CA THR A 146 11.59 -5.30 -6.54
C THR A 146 10.67 -4.09 -6.72
N PHE A 147 10.17 -3.87 -7.95
CA PHE A 147 9.36 -2.70 -8.34
C PHE A 147 10.08 -1.34 -8.21
N GLY A 148 11.41 -1.34 -8.09
CA GLY A 148 12.23 -0.14 -8.14
C GLY A 148 12.39 0.43 -9.56
N PRO A 149 12.93 1.64 -9.69
CA PRO A 149 13.38 2.51 -8.60
C PRO A 149 12.23 3.14 -7.80
N PHE A 150 12.37 3.13 -6.47
CA PHE A 150 11.38 3.68 -5.53
C PHE A 150 11.02 5.15 -5.82
N TRP A 151 12.03 5.94 -6.19
CA TRP A 151 11.88 7.37 -6.47
C TRP A 151 10.89 7.60 -7.61
N ASP A 152 11.09 6.90 -8.72
CA ASP A 152 10.27 7.04 -9.93
C ASP A 152 8.85 6.52 -9.70
N HIS A 153 8.73 5.46 -8.90
CA HIS A 153 7.44 4.94 -8.50
C HIS A 153 6.63 5.98 -7.71
N ILE A 154 7.21 6.67 -6.72
CA ILE A 154 6.52 7.76 -6.01
C ILE A 154 6.19 8.91 -6.94
N LEU A 155 7.18 9.38 -7.71
CA LEU A 155 7.03 10.54 -8.59
C LEU A 155 5.95 10.31 -9.65
N GLY A 156 5.87 9.11 -10.21
CA GLY A 156 4.84 8.74 -11.19
C GLY A 156 3.42 8.88 -10.61
N PHE A 157 3.16 8.29 -9.45
CA PHE A 157 1.85 8.42 -8.79
C PHE A 157 1.58 9.83 -8.29
N TRP A 158 2.59 10.54 -7.81
CA TRP A 158 2.45 11.93 -7.39
C TRP A 158 1.99 12.81 -8.55
N LYS A 159 2.71 12.79 -9.68
CA LYS A 159 2.34 13.56 -10.89
C LYS A 159 0.94 13.20 -11.39
N ALA A 160 0.67 11.90 -11.53
CA ALA A 160 -0.64 11.43 -11.97
C ALA A 160 -1.77 11.85 -11.02
N SER A 161 -1.51 11.94 -9.71
CA SER A 161 -2.50 12.41 -8.73
C SER A 161 -2.81 13.90 -8.83
N LEU A 162 -1.84 14.72 -9.24
CA LEU A 162 -2.06 16.15 -9.50
C LEU A 162 -2.88 16.36 -10.78
N GLU A 163 -2.63 15.55 -11.81
CA GLU A 163 -3.35 15.60 -13.09
C GLU A 163 -4.78 15.05 -12.97
N MET A 164 -4.96 13.97 -12.18
CA MET A 164 -6.24 13.27 -12.04
C MET A 164 -6.66 13.10 -10.57
N PRO A 165 -6.86 14.19 -9.80
CA PRO A 165 -7.16 14.12 -8.36
C PRO A 165 -8.52 13.46 -8.06
N HIS A 166 -9.43 13.44 -9.05
CA HIS A 166 -10.69 12.72 -8.94
C HIS A 166 -10.52 11.20 -9.10
N LYS A 167 -9.45 10.73 -9.74
CA LYS A 167 -9.18 9.31 -10.02
C LYS A 167 -8.13 8.71 -9.10
N ILE A 168 -7.14 9.51 -8.66
CA ILE A 168 -6.01 9.06 -7.87
C ILE A 168 -5.93 9.84 -6.56
N LEU A 169 -6.07 9.15 -5.44
CA LEU A 169 -5.83 9.68 -4.10
C LEU A 169 -4.42 9.31 -3.65
N PHE A 170 -3.57 10.31 -3.50
CA PHE A 170 -2.21 10.14 -2.96
C PHE A 170 -2.21 10.36 -1.45
N LEU A 171 -1.70 9.38 -0.70
CA LEU A 171 -1.61 9.38 0.75
C LEU A 171 -0.16 9.22 1.22
N LYS A 172 0.13 9.73 2.41
CA LYS A 172 1.39 9.48 3.12
C LYS A 172 1.13 8.66 4.37
N TYR A 173 1.93 7.64 4.59
CA TYR A 173 1.82 6.76 5.76
C TYR A 173 1.93 7.55 7.07
N GLU A 174 2.82 8.53 7.12
CA GLU A 174 3.07 9.36 8.30
C GLU A 174 1.87 10.24 8.65
N GLU A 175 1.21 10.81 7.63
CA GLU A 175 0.01 11.63 7.81
C GLU A 175 -1.18 10.76 8.21
N LEU A 176 -1.35 9.62 7.53
CA LEU A 176 -2.37 8.62 7.87
C LEU A 176 -2.23 8.20 9.33
N LYS A 177 -1.01 7.86 9.77
CA LYS A 177 -0.69 7.45 11.15
C LYS A 177 -0.96 8.55 12.19
N LYS A 178 -0.78 9.81 11.83
CA LYS A 178 -1.00 10.96 12.71
C LYS A 178 -2.48 11.25 12.96
N ASP A 179 -3.33 11.11 11.94
CA ASP A 179 -4.77 11.38 12.05
C ASP A 179 -5.58 10.34 11.26
N ASN A 180 -5.69 9.13 11.80
CA ASN A 180 -6.34 8.02 11.10
C ASN A 180 -7.79 8.32 10.74
N VAL A 181 -8.55 8.93 11.67
CA VAL A 181 -10.00 9.10 11.50
C VAL A 181 -10.29 10.13 10.41
N PHE A 182 -9.52 11.21 10.32
CA PHE A 182 -9.62 12.15 9.19
C PHE A 182 -9.38 11.45 7.85
N PHE A 183 -8.31 10.67 7.73
CA PHE A 183 -7.99 9.99 6.49
C PHE A 183 -8.95 8.85 6.15
N ILE A 184 -9.51 8.17 7.15
CA ILE A 184 -10.60 7.19 6.97
C ILE A 184 -11.81 7.86 6.29
N ARG A 185 -12.22 9.04 6.76
CA ARG A 185 -13.28 9.83 6.10
C ARG A 185 -12.89 10.25 4.70
N LYS A 186 -11.67 10.77 4.53
CA LYS A 186 -11.15 11.18 3.21
C LYS A 186 -11.15 10.04 2.19
N ILE A 187 -10.74 8.83 2.60
CA ILE A 187 -10.78 7.63 1.78
C ILE A 187 -12.23 7.25 1.45
N ALA A 188 -13.11 7.27 2.44
CA ALA A 188 -14.52 6.94 2.29
C ALA A 188 -15.22 7.87 1.27
N ASP A 189 -14.98 9.18 1.38
CA ASP A 189 -15.50 10.19 0.45
C ASP A 189 -14.97 10.00 -0.97
N PHE A 190 -13.66 9.76 -1.10
CA PHE A 190 -13.01 9.52 -2.39
C PHE A 190 -13.56 8.27 -3.10
N LEU A 191 -13.81 7.21 -2.34
CA LEU A 191 -14.40 5.97 -2.83
C LEU A 191 -15.93 6.07 -3.07
N ARG A 192 -16.55 7.22 -2.77
CA ARG A 192 -18.01 7.46 -2.87
C ARG A 192 -18.82 6.58 -1.92
N PHE A 193 -18.27 6.32 -0.74
CA PHE A 193 -18.95 5.70 0.40
C PHE A 193 -18.81 6.62 1.63
N PRO A 194 -19.31 7.86 1.61
CA PRO A 194 -19.18 8.78 2.74
C PRO A 194 -19.87 8.21 3.98
N PHE A 195 -19.43 8.60 5.17
CA PHE A 195 -20.13 8.24 6.41
C PHE A 195 -21.38 9.12 6.56
N SER A 196 -22.50 8.50 6.90
CA SER A 196 -23.73 9.19 7.28
C SER A 196 -23.60 9.87 8.65
N THR A 197 -24.46 10.84 8.92
CA THR A 197 -24.52 11.49 10.25
C THR A 197 -24.77 10.48 11.37
N GLU A 198 -25.56 9.43 11.11
CA GLU A 198 -25.79 8.36 12.09
C GLU A 198 -24.51 7.55 12.35
N GLU A 199 -23.77 7.16 11.31
CA GLU A 199 -22.48 6.45 11.46
C GLU A 199 -21.45 7.30 12.21
N GLU A 200 -21.40 8.60 11.94
CA GLU A 200 -20.54 9.54 12.67
C GLU A 200 -20.92 9.62 14.15
N ASN A 201 -22.22 9.77 14.45
CA ASN A 201 -22.73 9.80 15.82
C ASN A 201 -22.49 8.48 16.57
N ARG A 202 -22.53 7.34 15.87
CA ARG A 202 -22.19 6.01 16.41
C ARG A 202 -20.69 5.76 16.51
N GLY A 203 -19.85 6.67 16.02
CA GLY A 203 -18.40 6.56 16.06
C GLY A 203 -17.84 5.48 15.15
N ILE A 204 -18.53 5.11 14.06
CA ILE A 204 -18.08 4.06 13.13
C ILE A 204 -16.67 4.32 12.57
N PRO A 205 -16.29 5.55 12.15
CA PRO A 205 -14.92 5.82 11.71
C PRO A 205 -13.85 5.45 12.76
N LYS A 206 -14.15 5.70 14.04
CA LYS A 206 -13.25 5.37 15.16
C LYS A 206 -13.21 3.87 15.45
N GLN A 207 -14.33 3.17 15.28
CA GLN A 207 -14.35 1.71 15.38
C GLN A 207 -13.50 1.05 14.27
N ILE A 208 -13.58 1.57 13.03
CA ILE A 208 -12.73 1.12 11.92
C ILE A 208 -11.25 1.37 12.22
N GLU A 209 -10.90 2.55 12.75
CA GLU A 209 -9.54 2.85 13.19
C GLU A 209 -9.03 1.81 14.21
N GLN A 210 -9.80 1.58 15.27
CA GLN A 210 -9.42 0.65 16.35
C GLN A 210 -9.23 -0.77 15.80
N LEU A 211 -10.16 -1.22 14.97
CA LEU A 211 -10.10 -2.53 14.36
C LEU A 211 -8.90 -2.69 13.42
N CYS A 212 -8.65 -1.71 12.57
CA CYS A 212 -7.54 -1.74 11.61
C CYS A 212 -6.21 -1.32 12.24
N SER A 213 -6.16 -1.03 13.55
CA SER A 213 -4.93 -0.67 14.22
C SER A 213 -3.90 -1.79 14.12
N VAL A 214 -2.62 -1.42 14.00
CA VAL A 214 -1.53 -2.40 13.93
C VAL A 214 -1.52 -3.32 15.15
N GLU A 215 -1.82 -2.78 16.33
CA GLU A 215 -1.93 -3.52 17.59
C GLU A 215 -3.04 -4.55 17.55
N ASN A 216 -4.22 -4.19 17.05
CA ASN A 216 -5.32 -5.13 16.91
C ASN A 216 -5.01 -6.19 15.85
N MET A 217 -4.51 -5.78 14.67
CA MET A 217 -4.19 -6.71 13.58
C MET A 217 -3.14 -7.76 13.99
N LYS A 218 -2.15 -7.40 14.82
CA LYS A 218 -1.17 -8.34 15.39
C LYS A 218 -1.79 -9.38 16.33
N LYS A 219 -2.91 -9.07 16.98
CA LYS A 219 -3.57 -9.96 17.95
C LYS A 219 -4.42 -11.03 17.28
N LEU A 220 -4.92 -10.76 16.07
CA LEU A 220 -5.78 -11.65 15.29
C LEU A 220 -5.11 -12.98 14.97
N ASP A 221 -5.87 -14.08 15.12
CA ASP A 221 -5.39 -15.43 14.83
C ASP A 221 -4.97 -15.59 13.35
N VAL A 222 -5.74 -15.03 12.43
CA VAL A 222 -5.43 -15.05 11.00
C VAL A 222 -4.10 -14.39 10.64
N THR A 223 -3.65 -13.43 11.44
CA THR A 223 -2.35 -12.77 11.24
C THR A 223 -1.23 -13.57 11.89
N LYS A 224 -1.46 -14.12 13.10
CA LYS A 224 -0.45 -14.88 13.84
C LYS A 224 -0.14 -16.22 13.19
N ASN A 225 -1.19 -16.96 12.85
CA ASN A 225 -1.13 -18.37 12.49
C ASN A 225 -1.53 -18.63 11.03
N GLY A 226 -2.15 -17.65 10.36
CA GLY A 226 -2.55 -17.79 8.97
C GLY A 226 -1.38 -17.73 7.98
N LYS A 227 -1.67 -18.16 6.75
CA LYS A 227 -0.74 -18.09 5.63
C LYS A 227 -1.30 -17.21 4.52
N HIS A 228 -0.39 -16.53 3.84
CA HIS A 228 -0.65 -15.83 2.60
C HIS A 228 -0.85 -16.86 1.49
N HIS A 229 -1.57 -16.52 0.43
CA HIS A 229 -1.77 -17.41 -0.72
C HIS A 229 -0.45 -17.83 -1.39
N SER A 230 0.65 -17.11 -1.16
CA SER A 230 1.99 -17.47 -1.62
C SER A 230 2.72 -18.48 -0.73
N GLY A 231 2.09 -18.96 0.34
CA GLY A 231 2.67 -19.89 1.32
C GLY A 231 3.40 -19.23 2.48
N PHE A 232 3.68 -17.92 2.41
CA PHE A 232 4.38 -17.19 3.47
C PHE A 232 3.50 -16.96 4.71
N PRO A 233 4.06 -16.95 5.93
CA PRO A 233 3.29 -16.70 7.15
C PRO A 233 2.75 -15.26 7.16
N ASN A 234 1.48 -15.07 7.51
CA ASN A 234 0.87 -13.73 7.59
C ASN A 234 1.57 -12.82 8.60
N SER A 235 2.23 -13.40 9.61
CA SER A 235 2.99 -12.65 10.59
C SER A 235 4.19 -11.92 9.99
N ALA A 236 4.64 -12.29 8.78
CA ALA A 236 5.72 -11.59 8.07
C ALA A 236 5.33 -10.16 7.66
N PHE A 237 4.03 -9.91 7.45
CA PHE A 237 3.53 -8.67 6.88
C PHE A 237 3.25 -7.58 7.94
N ILE A 238 3.36 -7.90 9.23
CA ILE A 238 3.21 -6.92 10.33
C ILE A 238 4.42 -6.98 11.26
N ARG A 239 5.20 -5.88 11.30
CA ARG A 239 6.38 -5.75 12.16
C ARG A 239 6.17 -4.78 13.33
N LYS A 240 6.44 -3.49 13.15
CA LYS A 240 6.22 -2.46 14.19
C LYS A 240 5.02 -1.56 13.88
N GLY A 241 4.94 -1.05 12.64
CA GLY A 241 3.88 -0.12 12.23
C GLY A 241 4.06 1.28 12.81
N GLU A 242 5.33 1.70 12.91
CA GLU A 242 5.79 2.95 13.51
C GLU A 242 6.48 3.84 12.46
N VAL A 243 6.58 5.13 12.76
CA VAL A 243 7.31 6.11 11.94
C VAL A 243 8.64 6.41 12.62
N GLY A 244 9.72 6.49 11.84
CA GLY A 244 11.05 6.81 12.33
C GLY A 244 11.84 5.64 12.87
N ASP A 245 11.41 4.39 12.64
CA ASP A 245 12.13 3.21 13.14
C ASP A 245 13.48 3.02 12.44
N TRP A 246 13.69 3.66 11.28
CA TRP A 246 14.97 3.63 10.58
C TRP A 246 16.17 4.10 11.42
N VAL A 247 15.96 4.98 12.42
CA VAL A 247 17.02 5.45 13.32
C VAL A 247 17.65 4.34 14.15
N ASN A 248 16.93 3.23 14.35
CA ASN A 248 17.40 2.08 15.12
C ASN A 248 18.27 1.11 14.31
N TYR A 249 18.38 1.32 12.99
CA TYR A 249 19.04 0.38 12.08
C TYR A 249 20.11 1.04 11.19
N LEU A 250 19.86 2.27 10.73
CA LEU A 250 20.78 2.96 9.83
C LEU A 250 21.83 3.74 10.62
N THR A 251 23.10 3.63 10.23
CA THR A 251 24.14 4.51 10.77
C THR A 251 23.87 5.97 10.38
N PRO A 252 24.44 6.95 11.10
CA PRO A 252 24.34 8.36 10.73
C PRO A 252 24.76 8.64 9.28
N GLU A 253 25.80 7.97 8.79
CA GLU A 253 26.30 8.12 7.42
C GLU A 253 25.29 7.59 6.39
N MET A 254 24.71 6.41 6.65
CA MET A 254 23.66 5.83 5.80
C MET A 254 22.42 6.73 5.76
N ALA A 255 21.98 7.21 6.93
CA ALA A 255 20.84 8.10 7.05
C ALA A 255 21.07 9.42 6.30
N GLU A 256 22.24 10.02 6.43
CA GLU A 256 22.58 11.28 5.73
C GLU A 256 22.65 11.08 4.21
N ARG A 257 23.29 9.99 3.74
CA ARG A 257 23.29 9.62 2.32
C ARG A 257 21.87 9.47 1.79
N GLY A 258 21.02 8.76 2.53
CA GLY A 258 19.62 8.56 2.20
C GLY A 258 18.85 9.88 2.13
N LYS A 259 18.95 10.75 3.15
CA LYS A 259 18.32 12.08 3.18
C LYS A 259 18.76 12.96 2.01
N LYS A 260 20.06 12.95 1.68
CA LYS A 260 20.60 13.66 0.51
C LYS A 260 19.97 13.16 -0.79
N LEU A 261 19.90 11.85 -0.99
CA LEU A 261 19.27 11.24 -2.17
C LEU A 261 17.77 11.57 -2.25
N ILE A 262 17.04 11.51 -1.13
CA ILE A 262 15.64 11.93 -1.05
C ILE A 262 15.51 13.36 -1.56
N LYS A 263 16.33 14.28 -1.03
CA LYS A 263 16.31 15.68 -1.44
C LYS A 263 16.60 15.84 -2.93
N GLU A 264 17.66 15.21 -3.44
CA GLU A 264 18.05 15.31 -4.85
C GLU A 264 16.98 14.77 -5.80
N LYS A 265 16.42 13.60 -5.52
CA LYS A 265 15.42 12.94 -6.37
C LYS A 265 14.09 13.66 -6.37
N PHE A 266 13.71 14.28 -5.25
CA PHE A 266 12.44 14.98 -5.12
C PHE A 266 12.52 16.50 -5.38
N ALA A 267 13.73 17.09 -5.45
CA ALA A 267 13.93 18.53 -5.67
C ALA A 267 13.41 19.03 -7.03
N GLN A 268 13.47 18.21 -8.08
CA GLN A 268 13.06 18.60 -9.44
C GLN A 268 11.56 18.45 -9.72
N SER A 269 10.76 18.21 -8.68
CA SER A 269 9.31 18.05 -8.84
C SER A 269 8.58 18.99 -7.90
N ASP A 270 7.37 19.40 -8.27
CA ASP A 270 6.47 20.22 -7.43
C ASP A 270 6.23 19.59 -6.04
N CYS A 271 6.59 18.32 -5.88
CA CYS A 271 6.60 17.62 -4.61
C CYS A 271 7.51 18.25 -3.54
N HIS A 272 8.54 19.02 -3.93
CA HIS A 272 9.37 19.79 -2.99
C HIS A 272 8.57 20.92 -2.33
N ASN A 273 7.75 21.63 -3.11
CA ASN A 273 6.85 22.67 -2.62
C ASN A 273 5.77 22.11 -1.69
N HIS A 274 5.35 20.85 -1.92
CA HIS A 274 4.37 20.15 -1.10
C HIS A 274 4.98 19.31 0.05
N ARG A 275 6.31 19.40 0.27
CA ARG A 275 7.06 18.70 1.32
C ARG A 275 6.62 17.22 1.46
N LEU A 276 6.77 16.43 0.38
CA LEU A 276 6.38 15.01 0.40
C LEU A 276 6.97 14.26 1.61
N PHE A 277 8.22 14.54 1.97
CA PHE A 277 8.85 14.00 3.18
C PHE A 277 9.49 15.14 3.98
N PRO A 278 9.02 15.46 5.19
CA PRO A 278 9.75 16.38 6.06
C PRO A 278 11.10 15.72 6.44
N LEU A 279 12.20 16.46 6.24
CA LEU A 279 13.56 16.00 6.50
C LEU A 279 14.02 16.27 7.97
N SER A 280 13.08 16.63 8.85
CA SER A 280 13.34 16.93 10.26
C SER A 280 13.54 15.66 11.08
#